data_AF-A0A3N0B544-F1
#
_entry.id   AF-A0A3N0B544-F1
#
_cell.length_a   1.000
_cell.length_b   1.000
_cell.length_c   1.000
_cell.angle_alpha   90.00
_cell.angle_beta   90.00
_cell.angle_gamma   90.00
#
_symmetry.space_group_name_H-M   'P 1'
#
loop_
_entity.id
_entity.type
_entity.pdbx_description
1 polymer ?
#
loop_
_entity_poly.entity_id
_entity_poly.type
_entity_poly.pdbx_seq_one_letter_code
_entity_poly.pdbx_strand_id
1 'polypeptide(L)'
;MGNRAVITTEKRDLGVYLHWNGGRDSVEAFLRYCELRGFRSPDSDEYGWARLCQVIANFMGASGLSVGISRYTTDKQMDPGDNGVYVIRGWEIVDRVYPYTPFEEEREYPLDAMLREIDASQPEDQRLGAYLDAEEVPTASVRVGDVVYVRRVDGTYGAFPVVGVGDGRVVNGLDTIGVPYVAMYAEYGPAEENCNNYLSTPTVSHMPK
;
A
#
# COMPACT_ATOMS: atom_id res chain seq x y z
N MET A 1 11.59 19.98 -19.12
CA MET A 1 11.83 19.83 -17.67
C MET A 1 11.96 18.34 -17.41
N GLY A 2 12.80 17.95 -16.46
CA GLY A 2 12.84 16.56 -16.00
C GLY A 2 12.13 16.48 -14.66
N ASN A 3 11.38 15.41 -14.42
CA ASN A 3 10.93 15.02 -13.09
C ASN A 3 11.23 13.52 -12.95
N ARG A 4 12.51 13.20 -12.75
CA ARG A 4 13.04 11.84 -12.82
C ARG A 4 13.58 11.38 -11.48
N ALA A 5 13.40 10.11 -11.20
CA ALA A 5 13.96 9.45 -10.02
C ALA A 5 14.33 8.00 -10.34
N VAL A 6 15.13 7.41 -9.46
CA VAL A 6 15.26 5.96 -9.36
C VAL A 6 14.81 5.52 -7.97
N ILE A 7 14.01 4.47 -7.88
CA ILE A 7 13.67 3.80 -6.63
C ILE A 7 14.48 2.50 -6.56
N THR A 8 15.20 2.29 -5.47
CA THR A 8 15.95 1.05 -5.20
C THR A 8 15.77 0.61 -3.75
N THR A 9 16.12 -0.63 -3.41
CA THR A 9 16.17 -1.10 -2.02
C THR A 9 17.56 -0.87 -1.43
N GLU A 10 17.72 -1.07 -0.13
CA GLU A 10 19.04 -1.03 0.53
C GLU A 10 20.08 -1.97 -0.10
N LYS A 11 19.63 -3.08 -0.69
CA LYS A 11 20.49 -4.06 -1.36
C LYS A 11 21.07 -3.55 -2.68
N ARG A 12 20.42 -2.57 -3.32
CA ARG A 12 20.87 -1.94 -4.58
C ARG A 12 21.19 -2.96 -5.68
N ASP A 13 20.28 -3.89 -5.94
CA ASP A 13 20.38 -4.87 -7.03
C ASP A 13 19.49 -4.51 -8.24
N LEU A 14 18.34 -3.89 -8.01
CA LEU A 14 17.42 -3.38 -9.02
C LEU A 14 17.08 -1.91 -8.77
N GLY A 15 16.83 -1.19 -9.87
CA GLY A 15 16.32 0.19 -9.84
C GLY A 15 15.12 0.33 -10.75
N VAL A 16 14.07 0.99 -10.25
CA VAL A 16 12.91 1.44 -11.04
C VAL A 16 13.09 2.91 -11.36
N TYR A 17 13.27 3.22 -12.64
CA TYR A 17 13.39 4.58 -13.15
C TYR A 17 12.01 5.19 -13.45
N LEU A 18 11.87 6.48 -13.15
CA LEU A 18 10.65 7.27 -13.36
C LEU A 18 10.92 8.49 -14.26
N HIS A 19 9.98 8.78 -15.16
CA HIS A 19 9.90 10.00 -15.97
C HIS A 19 8.49 10.19 -16.56
N TRP A 20 7.53 10.76 -15.88
CA TRP A 20 7.64 11.85 -14.91
C TRP A 20 7.28 11.37 -13.49
N ASN A 21 7.00 12.30 -12.56
CA ASN A 21 6.59 12.02 -11.17
C ASN A 21 7.66 11.26 -10.35
N GLY A 22 8.92 11.64 -10.55
CA GLY A 22 10.02 11.25 -9.66
C GLY A 22 10.09 12.09 -8.38
N GLY A 23 9.25 13.11 -8.21
CA GLY A 23 9.16 13.92 -6.99
C GLY A 23 8.83 13.08 -5.76
N ARG A 24 9.23 13.57 -4.58
CA ARG A 24 9.07 12.82 -3.33
C ARG A 24 7.61 12.57 -2.99
N ASP A 25 6.75 13.56 -3.21
CA ASP A 25 5.30 13.45 -3.04
C ASP A 25 4.70 12.28 -3.83
N SER A 26 5.12 12.12 -5.08
CA SER A 26 4.69 11.05 -5.97
C SER A 26 5.26 9.70 -5.56
N VAL A 27 6.56 9.63 -5.26
CA VAL A 27 7.22 8.40 -4.84
C VAL A 27 6.63 7.87 -3.53
N GLU A 28 6.44 8.73 -2.53
CA GLU A 28 5.79 8.35 -1.27
C GLU A 28 4.36 7.86 -1.50
N ALA A 29 3.59 8.50 -2.39
CA ALA A 29 2.24 8.07 -2.73
C ALA A 29 2.20 6.69 -3.43
N PHE A 30 3.11 6.42 -4.37
CA PHE A 30 3.20 5.10 -5.01
C PHE A 30 3.51 3.99 -4.01
N LEU A 31 4.49 4.23 -3.13
CA LEU A 31 4.88 3.26 -2.12
C LEU A 31 3.75 3.03 -1.12
N ARG A 32 3.12 4.11 -0.63
CA ARG A 32 1.96 4.02 0.28
C ARG A 32 0.77 3.32 -0.35
N TYR A 33 0.49 3.54 -1.64
CA TYR A 33 -0.58 2.82 -2.34
C TYR A 33 -0.29 1.32 -2.39
N CYS A 34 0.96 0.92 -2.70
CA CYS A 34 1.36 -0.49 -2.72
C CYS A 34 1.26 -1.14 -1.33
N GLU A 35 1.63 -0.41 -0.28
CA GLU A 35 1.48 -0.83 1.10
C GLU A 35 0.01 -1.04 1.47
N LEU A 36 -0.86 -0.08 1.16
CA LEU A 36 -2.29 -0.16 1.45
C LEU A 36 -2.95 -1.35 0.74
N ARG A 37 -2.52 -1.67 -0.49
CA ARG A 37 -2.92 -2.89 -1.22
C ARG A 37 -2.43 -4.19 -0.57
N GLY A 38 -1.54 -4.10 0.43
CA GLY A 38 -0.93 -5.23 1.11
C GLY A 38 -0.03 -6.04 0.18
N PHE A 39 0.56 -5.40 -0.82
CA PHE A 39 1.56 -6.05 -1.65
C PHE A 39 2.83 -6.31 -0.84
N ARG A 40 3.51 -7.42 -1.16
CA ARG A 40 4.86 -7.69 -0.63
C ARG A 40 5.80 -6.61 -1.12
N SER A 41 6.69 -6.14 -0.25
CA SER A 41 7.64 -5.07 -0.58
C SER A 41 8.77 -5.54 -1.51
N PRO A 42 9.45 -4.63 -2.22
CA PRO A 42 10.50 -4.98 -3.17
C PRO A 42 11.76 -5.62 -2.56
N ASP A 43 12.00 -5.43 -1.26
CA ASP A 43 13.05 -6.09 -0.48
C ASP A 43 12.67 -7.52 -0.04
N SER A 44 11.40 -7.91 -0.15
CA SER A 44 10.95 -9.28 0.11
C SER A 44 11.25 -10.22 -1.07
N ASP A 45 10.75 -9.91 -2.26
CA ASP A 45 10.97 -10.70 -3.49
C ASP A 45 10.59 -9.95 -4.79
N GLU A 46 10.73 -10.62 -5.93
CA GLU A 46 10.46 -10.07 -7.26
C GLU A 46 9.00 -9.62 -7.49
N TYR A 47 8.04 -10.14 -6.71
CA TYR A 47 6.65 -9.73 -6.85
C TYR A 47 6.43 -8.30 -6.36
N GLY A 48 7.21 -7.84 -5.36
CA GLY A 48 7.14 -6.46 -4.90
C GLY A 48 7.57 -5.48 -5.97
N TRP A 49 8.67 -5.78 -6.68
CA TRP A 49 9.08 -5.01 -7.86
C TRP A 49 8.01 -5.00 -8.95
N ALA A 50 7.43 -6.16 -9.26
CA ALA A 50 6.40 -6.27 -10.29
C ALA A 50 5.16 -5.43 -9.95
N ARG A 51 4.72 -5.41 -8.68
CA ARG A 51 3.56 -4.62 -8.25
C ARG A 51 3.85 -3.13 -8.21
N LEU A 52 5.04 -2.71 -7.77
CA LEU A 52 5.46 -1.31 -7.86
C LEU A 52 5.45 -0.83 -9.32
N CYS A 53 6.09 -1.57 -10.23
CA CYS A 53 6.09 -1.25 -11.66
C CYS A 53 4.67 -1.20 -12.24
N GLN A 54 3.79 -2.13 -11.87
CA GLN A 54 2.39 -2.15 -12.32
C GLN A 54 1.64 -0.88 -11.90
N VAL A 55 1.67 -0.54 -10.61
CA VAL A 55 0.93 0.62 -10.07
C VAL A 55 1.38 1.90 -10.76
N ILE A 56 2.69 2.08 -10.90
CA ILE A 56 3.27 3.25 -11.55
C ILE A 56 2.93 3.26 -13.05
N ALA A 57 3.08 2.14 -13.75
CA ALA A 57 2.77 2.08 -15.19
C ALA A 57 1.30 2.36 -15.49
N ASN A 58 0.38 1.88 -14.63
CA ASN A 58 -1.05 2.19 -14.75
C ASN A 58 -1.31 3.70 -14.61
N PHE A 59 -0.63 4.37 -13.68
CA PHE A 59 -0.70 5.82 -13.50
C PHE A 59 -0.09 6.61 -14.66
N MET A 60 1.09 6.22 -15.15
CA MET A 60 1.76 6.92 -16.25
C MET A 60 1.11 6.71 -17.62
N GLY A 61 0.32 5.64 -17.77
CA GLY A 61 -0.34 5.27 -19.02
C GLY A 61 0.60 4.67 -20.07
N ALA A 62 0.09 4.53 -21.29
CA ALA A 62 0.69 3.71 -22.36
C ALA A 62 1.79 4.40 -23.19
N SER A 63 2.29 5.58 -22.79
CA SER A 63 3.27 6.36 -23.59
C SER A 63 4.64 5.65 -23.72
N GLY A 64 4.94 4.72 -22.82
CA GLY A 64 6.06 3.78 -22.93
C GLY A 64 7.46 4.34 -22.58
N LEU A 65 7.58 5.62 -22.23
CA LEU A 65 8.87 6.26 -21.93
C LEU A 65 9.01 6.76 -20.49
N SER A 66 8.10 6.33 -19.61
CA SER A 66 7.98 6.89 -18.26
C SER A 66 8.39 5.99 -17.11
N VAL A 67 8.48 4.68 -17.34
CA VAL A 67 8.88 3.71 -16.31
C VAL A 67 9.90 2.78 -16.91
N GLY A 68 11.05 2.62 -16.26
CA GLY A 68 12.10 1.71 -16.65
C GLY A 68 12.53 0.81 -15.50
N ILE A 69 13.09 -0.35 -15.81
CA ILE A 69 13.73 -1.22 -14.83
C ILE A 69 15.11 -1.61 -15.32
N SER A 70 16.10 -1.55 -14.43
CA SER A 70 17.47 -1.97 -14.74
C SER A 70 18.12 -2.59 -13.51
N ARG A 71 19.20 -3.35 -13.76
CA ARG A 71 20.11 -3.73 -12.69
C ARG A 71 20.76 -2.47 -12.14
N TYR A 72 20.73 -2.34 -10.82
CA TYR A 72 21.41 -1.25 -10.16
C TYR A 72 22.92 -1.53 -10.15
N THR A 73 23.72 -0.57 -10.57
CA THR A 73 25.18 -0.74 -10.68
C THR A 73 25.93 0.14 -9.68
N THR A 74 25.83 1.46 -9.83
CA THR A 74 26.45 2.44 -8.94
C THR A 74 25.60 3.70 -8.90
N ASP A 75 25.65 4.42 -7.79
CA ASP A 75 24.90 5.66 -7.57
C ASP A 75 25.13 6.68 -8.67
N LYS A 76 26.39 6.82 -9.12
CA LYS A 76 26.76 7.73 -10.21
C LYS A 76 26.17 7.32 -11.57
N GLN A 77 26.07 6.02 -11.84
CA GLN A 77 25.50 5.54 -13.11
C GLN A 77 23.97 5.53 -13.11
N MET A 78 23.39 5.38 -11.92
CA MET A 78 21.95 5.34 -11.70
C MET A 78 21.35 6.72 -11.44
N ASP A 79 22.17 7.76 -11.27
CA ASP A 79 21.74 9.14 -11.02
C ASP A 79 20.83 9.64 -12.16
N PRO A 80 19.55 9.90 -11.89
CA PRO A 80 18.61 10.42 -12.88
C PRO A 80 18.74 11.94 -13.08
N GLY A 81 19.57 12.63 -12.29
CA GLY A 81 19.85 14.06 -12.36
C GLY A 81 18.89 14.95 -11.58
N ASP A 82 17.59 14.62 -11.54
CA ASP A 82 16.57 15.47 -10.89
C ASP A 82 16.39 15.10 -9.41
N ASN A 83 15.51 14.15 -9.09
CA ASN A 83 15.15 13.79 -7.72
C ASN A 83 16.10 12.75 -7.10
N GLY A 84 17.16 12.36 -7.79
CA GLY A 84 18.16 11.41 -7.30
C GLY A 84 17.61 9.98 -7.16
N VAL A 85 18.21 9.23 -6.24
CA VAL A 85 17.85 7.83 -5.98
C VAL A 85 17.21 7.72 -4.60
N TYR A 86 15.97 7.24 -4.54
CA TYR A 86 15.30 6.87 -3.30
C TYR A 86 15.66 5.44 -2.92
N VAL A 87 16.11 5.26 -1.68
CA VAL A 87 16.38 3.95 -1.10
C VAL A 87 15.24 3.60 -0.17
N ILE A 88 14.60 2.45 -0.41
CA ILE A 88 13.44 2.00 0.37
C ILE A 88 13.76 0.77 1.23
N ARG A 89 13.03 0.66 2.34
CA ARG A 89 12.89 -0.55 3.15
C ARG A 89 11.39 -0.78 3.36
N GLY A 90 10.90 -1.98 3.09
CA GLY A 90 9.45 -2.17 2.97
C GLY A 90 8.86 -1.25 1.91
N TRP A 91 7.90 -0.40 2.33
CA TRP A 91 7.28 0.63 1.50
C TRP A 91 7.63 2.06 1.96
N GLU A 92 8.71 2.23 2.72
CA GLU A 92 9.14 3.54 3.21
C GLU A 92 10.48 3.95 2.60
N ILE A 93 10.63 5.24 2.31
CA ILE A 93 11.91 5.83 1.93
C ILE A 93 12.77 5.96 3.19
N VAL A 94 13.91 5.28 3.23
CA VAL A 94 14.83 5.27 4.38
C VAL A 94 16.12 6.06 4.14
N ASP A 95 16.50 6.27 2.87
CA ASP A 95 17.68 7.03 2.50
C ASP A 95 17.52 7.63 1.09
N ARG A 96 18.38 8.59 0.74
CA ARG A 96 18.37 9.25 -0.55
C ARG A 96 19.78 9.62 -1.03
N VAL A 97 20.11 9.21 -2.24
CA VAL A 97 21.26 9.74 -2.98
C VAL A 97 20.80 10.98 -3.72
N TYR A 98 21.23 12.15 -3.24
CA TYR A 98 20.89 13.44 -3.84
C TYR A 98 21.65 13.68 -5.16
N PRO A 99 21.07 14.47 -6.09
CA PRO A 99 21.77 14.89 -7.30
C PRO A 99 22.97 15.80 -6.99
N TYR A 100 23.89 15.93 -7.94
CA TYR A 100 25.12 16.73 -7.79
C TYR A 100 24.92 18.26 -7.87
N THR A 101 23.72 18.76 -8.11
CA THR A 101 23.39 20.20 -8.26
C THR A 101 22.45 20.67 -7.16
N PRO A 102 22.29 22.00 -6.94
CA PRO A 102 21.31 22.51 -6.00
C PRO A 102 19.93 21.91 -6.28
N PHE A 103 19.32 21.34 -5.25
CA PHE A 103 18.08 20.60 -5.32
C PHE A 103 17.08 21.24 -4.37
N GLU A 104 15.85 21.47 -4.84
CA GLU A 104 14.71 21.81 -4.02
C GLU A 104 13.74 20.64 -4.04
N GLU A 105 13.28 20.24 -2.86
CA GLU A 105 12.34 19.12 -2.72
C GLU A 105 10.98 19.49 -3.30
N GLU A 106 10.54 18.76 -4.32
CA GLU A 106 9.16 18.81 -4.80
C GLU A 106 8.21 18.33 -3.69
N ARG A 107 7.28 19.20 -3.30
CA ARG A 107 6.26 18.96 -2.28
C ARG A 107 5.00 19.73 -2.63
N GLU A 108 4.52 19.53 -3.85
CA GLU A 108 3.39 20.29 -4.41
C GLU A 108 2.06 19.59 -4.11
N TYR A 109 2.06 18.25 -4.16
CA TYR A 109 0.82 17.47 -4.07
C TYR A 109 0.60 16.87 -2.68
N PRO A 110 -0.59 17.08 -2.06
CA PRO A 110 -0.98 16.35 -0.87
C PRO A 110 -1.03 14.84 -1.12
N LEU A 111 -0.56 14.05 -0.15
CA LEU A 111 -0.51 12.58 -0.25
C LEU A 111 -1.87 11.97 -0.56
N ASP A 112 -2.93 12.46 0.08
CA ASP A 112 -4.29 11.93 -0.09
C ASP A 112 -4.87 12.26 -1.46
N ALA A 113 -4.50 13.40 -2.06
CA ALA A 113 -4.85 13.73 -3.45
C ALA A 113 -4.13 12.77 -4.41
N MET A 114 -2.82 12.57 -4.24
CA MET A 114 -2.04 11.65 -5.07
C MET A 114 -2.55 10.21 -4.98
N LEU A 115 -2.88 9.73 -3.77
CA LEU A 115 -3.43 8.39 -3.59
C LEU A 115 -4.74 8.19 -4.39
N ARG A 116 -5.61 9.20 -4.44
CA ARG A 116 -6.86 9.14 -5.20
C ARG A 116 -6.63 9.15 -6.72
N GLU A 117 -5.64 9.88 -7.21
CA GLU A 117 -5.28 9.85 -8.63
C GLU A 117 -4.64 8.52 -9.04
N ILE A 118 -3.77 7.97 -8.20
CA ILE A 118 -3.18 6.64 -8.38
C ILE A 118 -4.30 5.59 -8.42
N ASP A 119 -5.24 5.64 -7.47
CA ASP A 119 -6.40 4.75 -7.39
C ASP A 119 -7.26 4.81 -8.65
N ALA A 120 -7.63 6.03 -9.08
CA ALA A 120 -8.43 6.24 -10.29
C ALA A 120 -7.75 5.67 -11.55
N SER A 121 -6.41 5.61 -11.56
CA SER A 121 -5.63 5.07 -12.67
C SER A 121 -5.48 3.54 -12.64
N GLN A 122 -5.83 2.88 -11.53
CA GLN A 122 -5.81 1.42 -11.47
C GLN A 122 -7.05 0.80 -12.13
N PRO A 123 -6.97 -0.48 -12.57
CA PRO A 123 -8.15 -1.27 -12.95
C PRO A 123 -9.22 -1.26 -11.85
N GLU A 124 -10.50 -1.23 -12.23
CA GLU A 124 -11.62 -1.06 -11.28
C GLU A 124 -11.63 -2.10 -10.15
N ASP A 125 -11.28 -3.35 -10.47
CA ASP A 125 -11.18 -4.47 -9.53
C ASP A 125 -9.95 -4.42 -8.62
N GLN A 126 -9.06 -3.45 -8.84
CA GLN A 126 -7.82 -3.23 -8.09
C GLN A 126 -7.78 -1.89 -7.34
N ARG A 127 -8.85 -1.11 -7.42
CA ARG A 127 -8.97 0.14 -6.68
C ARG A 127 -9.22 -0.15 -5.20
N LEU A 128 -8.62 0.67 -4.33
CA LEU A 128 -8.93 0.77 -2.91
C LEU A 128 -10.25 1.51 -2.68
N GLY A 129 -10.58 2.49 -3.52
CA GLY A 129 -11.82 3.25 -3.42
C GLY A 129 -12.03 3.86 -2.03
N ALA A 130 -13.22 3.66 -1.45
CA ALA A 130 -13.59 4.24 -0.14
C ALA A 130 -12.72 3.74 1.04
N TYR A 131 -11.89 2.72 0.85
CA TYR A 131 -10.88 2.32 1.84
C TYR A 131 -9.85 3.43 2.09
N LEU A 132 -9.59 4.29 1.09
CA LEU A 132 -8.66 5.41 1.24
C LEU A 132 -9.14 6.45 2.26
N ASP A 133 -10.43 6.51 2.53
CA ASP A 133 -11.04 7.42 3.51
C ASP A 133 -11.24 6.74 4.88
N ALA A 134 -10.77 5.50 5.05
CA ALA A 134 -10.92 4.77 6.30
C ALA A 134 -10.02 5.33 7.40
N GLU A 135 -10.54 5.35 8.62
CA GLU A 135 -9.80 5.75 9.81
C GLU A 135 -9.21 4.52 10.48
N GLU A 136 -7.92 4.55 10.79
CA GLU A 136 -7.33 3.49 11.61
C GLU A 136 -7.71 3.70 13.08
N VAL A 137 -8.41 2.72 13.66
CA VAL A 137 -8.85 2.75 15.06
C VAL A 137 -8.36 1.50 15.80
N PRO A 138 -8.18 1.56 17.13
CA PRO A 138 -7.90 0.35 17.91
C PRO A 138 -9.05 -0.66 17.74
N THR A 139 -8.75 -1.92 17.47
CA THR A 139 -9.76 -2.97 17.28
C THR A 139 -10.67 -3.10 18.50
N ALA A 140 -10.12 -2.90 19.71
CA ALA A 140 -10.87 -2.90 20.96
C ALA A 140 -11.90 -1.76 21.09
N SER A 141 -11.81 -0.71 20.27
CA SER A 141 -12.75 0.42 20.25
C SER A 141 -13.98 0.17 19.36
N VAL A 142 -13.91 -0.80 18.47
CA VAL A 142 -14.99 -1.13 17.52
C VAL A 142 -16.16 -1.77 18.25
N ARG A 143 -17.38 -1.50 17.79
CA ARG A 143 -18.64 -1.98 18.36
C ARG A 143 -19.47 -2.72 17.32
N VAL A 144 -20.39 -3.55 17.79
CA VAL A 144 -21.39 -4.19 16.93
C VAL A 144 -22.18 -3.10 16.19
N GLY A 145 -22.30 -3.26 14.88
CA GLY A 145 -22.92 -2.30 13.97
C GLY A 145 -21.96 -1.31 13.30
N ASP A 146 -20.72 -1.17 13.78
CA ASP A 146 -19.70 -0.42 13.05
C ASP A 146 -19.29 -1.20 11.78
N VAL A 147 -18.85 -0.47 10.74
CA VAL A 147 -18.38 -1.07 9.48
C VAL A 147 -16.87 -0.92 9.41
N VAL A 148 -16.18 -2.02 9.16
CA VAL A 148 -14.72 -2.06 9.05
C VAL A 148 -14.30 -2.71 7.73
N TYR A 149 -13.14 -2.30 7.23
CA TYR A 149 -12.53 -2.92 6.07
C TYR A 149 -11.66 -4.09 6.50
N VAL A 150 -11.94 -5.27 5.96
CA VAL A 150 -11.18 -6.49 6.20
C VAL A 150 -10.60 -6.97 4.88
N ARG A 151 -9.33 -7.37 4.92
CA ARG A 151 -8.62 -7.89 3.75
C ARG A 151 -9.07 -9.32 3.46
N ARG A 152 -9.52 -9.57 2.23
CA ARG A 152 -9.88 -10.89 1.71
C ARG A 152 -8.65 -11.68 1.29
N VAL A 153 -8.84 -12.97 1.06
CA VAL A 153 -7.77 -13.89 0.62
C VAL A 153 -7.21 -13.51 -0.76
N ASP A 154 -8.04 -12.91 -1.62
CA ASP A 154 -7.60 -12.39 -2.93
C ASP A 154 -6.79 -11.08 -2.85
N GLY A 155 -6.63 -10.52 -1.64
CA GLY A 155 -5.88 -9.31 -1.36
C GLY A 155 -6.69 -8.01 -1.46
N THR A 156 -7.97 -8.07 -1.87
CA THR A 156 -8.88 -6.92 -1.86
C THR A 156 -9.40 -6.61 -0.46
N TYR A 157 -9.90 -5.39 -0.23
CA TYR A 157 -10.58 -5.02 1.01
C TYR A 157 -12.09 -5.02 0.79
N GLY A 158 -12.82 -5.65 1.72
CA GLY A 158 -14.27 -5.59 1.78
C GLY A 158 -14.72 -4.84 3.02
N ALA A 159 -15.74 -3.99 2.88
CA ALA A 159 -16.42 -3.37 4.01
C ALA A 159 -17.42 -4.38 4.61
N PHE A 160 -17.28 -4.69 5.90
CA PHE A 160 -18.13 -5.64 6.59
C PHE A 160 -18.61 -5.07 7.93
N PRO A 161 -19.89 -5.31 8.30
CA PRO A 161 -20.37 -4.94 9.62
C PRO A 161 -19.74 -5.84 10.67
N VAL A 162 -19.37 -5.27 11.81
CA VAL A 162 -19.08 -6.02 13.02
C VAL A 162 -20.41 -6.53 13.58
N VAL A 163 -20.53 -7.85 13.71
CA VAL A 163 -21.80 -8.51 14.05
C VAL A 163 -21.78 -9.12 15.46
N GLY A 164 -20.61 -9.24 16.08
CA GLY A 164 -20.52 -9.72 17.45
C GLY A 164 -19.13 -9.59 18.05
N VAL A 165 -19.01 -10.09 19.28
CA VAL A 165 -17.77 -10.20 20.03
C VAL A 165 -17.67 -11.62 20.55
N GLY A 166 -16.50 -12.25 20.41
CA GLY A 166 -16.29 -13.63 20.81
C GLY A 166 -16.41 -13.84 22.32
N ASP A 167 -16.87 -15.04 22.68
CA ASP A 167 -17.24 -15.44 24.04
C ASP A 167 -16.16 -16.28 24.76
N GLY A 168 -14.98 -16.43 24.14
CA GLY A 168 -13.86 -17.20 24.69
C GLY A 168 -13.81 -18.67 24.25
N ARG A 169 -14.69 -19.08 23.33
CA ARG A 169 -14.49 -20.35 22.63
C ARG A 169 -13.21 -20.31 21.78
N VAL A 170 -12.61 -21.48 21.55
CA VAL A 170 -11.44 -21.60 20.67
C VAL A 170 -11.90 -21.96 19.25
N VAL A 171 -11.57 -21.12 18.27
CA VAL A 171 -11.93 -21.32 16.85
C VAL A 171 -10.64 -21.43 16.04
N ASN A 172 -10.34 -22.61 15.49
CA ASN A 172 -9.10 -22.90 14.76
C ASN A 172 -7.83 -22.42 15.50
N GLY A 173 -7.79 -22.56 16.84
CA GLY A 173 -6.67 -22.17 17.69
C GLY A 173 -6.68 -20.72 18.18
N LEU A 174 -7.64 -19.89 17.74
CA LEU A 174 -7.84 -18.54 18.25
C LEU A 174 -8.73 -18.57 19.50
N ASP A 175 -8.24 -18.05 20.63
CA ASP A 175 -9.08 -17.66 21.76
C ASP A 175 -9.85 -16.40 21.39
N THR A 176 -11.18 -16.52 21.34
CA THR A 176 -12.06 -15.46 20.81
C THR A 176 -12.49 -14.46 21.87
N ILE A 177 -12.07 -14.62 23.14
CA ILE A 177 -12.57 -13.79 24.24
C ILE A 177 -12.37 -12.29 23.97
N GLY A 178 -13.49 -11.56 23.86
CA GLY A 178 -13.46 -10.11 23.65
C GLY A 178 -13.01 -9.67 22.24
N VAL A 179 -12.79 -10.60 21.31
CA VAL A 179 -12.35 -10.29 19.94
C VAL A 179 -13.57 -10.00 19.07
N PRO A 180 -13.71 -8.79 18.49
CA PRO A 180 -14.80 -8.50 17.57
C PRO A 180 -14.71 -9.34 16.29
N TYR A 181 -15.85 -9.68 15.69
CA TYR A 181 -15.89 -10.39 14.41
C TYR A 181 -16.93 -9.81 13.44
N VAL A 182 -16.65 -9.97 12.15
CA VAL A 182 -17.46 -9.49 11.03
C VAL A 182 -18.19 -10.63 10.33
N ALA A 183 -19.17 -10.30 9.49
CA ALA A 183 -19.89 -11.28 8.67
C ALA A 183 -19.24 -11.54 7.29
N MET A 184 -17.90 -11.61 7.22
CA MET A 184 -17.20 -11.75 5.92
C MET A 184 -17.52 -13.06 5.20
N TYR A 185 -17.66 -14.17 5.94
CA TYR A 185 -17.95 -15.49 5.39
C TYR A 185 -19.26 -16.11 5.93
N ALA A 186 -20.23 -15.27 6.31
CA ALA A 186 -21.49 -15.73 6.92
C ALA A 186 -22.38 -16.57 5.97
N GLU A 187 -22.12 -16.51 4.66
CA GLU A 187 -22.77 -17.36 3.66
C GLU A 187 -22.38 -18.84 3.74
N TYR A 188 -21.24 -19.14 4.37
CA TYR A 188 -20.73 -20.51 4.54
C TYR A 188 -21.05 -21.12 5.92
N GLY A 189 -21.71 -20.38 6.80
CA GLY A 189 -22.04 -20.80 8.16
C GLY A 189 -22.10 -19.63 9.15
N PRO A 190 -22.34 -19.90 10.44
CA PRO A 190 -22.34 -18.85 11.48
C PRO A 190 -21.02 -18.09 11.49
N ALA A 191 -21.08 -16.76 11.59
CA ALA A 191 -19.90 -15.91 11.45
C ALA A 191 -18.86 -16.16 12.56
N GLU A 192 -19.33 -16.45 13.77
CA GLU A 192 -18.52 -16.75 14.95
C GLU A 192 -17.76 -18.09 14.86
N GLU A 193 -18.13 -18.97 13.94
CA GLU A 193 -17.48 -20.28 13.77
C GLU A 193 -16.29 -20.25 12.80
N ASN A 194 -16.05 -19.13 12.10
CA ASN A 194 -14.94 -18.97 11.17
C ASN A 194 -13.90 -18.00 11.74
N CYS A 195 -12.69 -18.49 12.04
CA CYS A 195 -11.61 -17.68 12.59
C CYS A 195 -11.23 -16.47 11.71
N ASN A 196 -11.46 -16.54 10.39
CA ASN A 196 -11.13 -15.45 9.45
C ASN A 196 -12.07 -14.25 9.59
N ASN A 197 -13.19 -14.39 10.30
CA ASN A 197 -14.10 -13.28 10.58
C ASN A 197 -13.63 -12.42 11.77
N TYR A 198 -12.70 -12.91 12.59
CA TYR A 198 -12.25 -12.21 13.80
C TYR A 198 -11.18 -11.17 13.47
N LEU A 199 -11.32 -9.98 14.06
CA LEU A 199 -10.35 -8.89 13.93
C LEU A 199 -9.17 -9.15 14.88
N SER A 200 -8.15 -9.84 14.39
CA SER A 200 -7.00 -10.30 15.19
C SER A 200 -5.85 -9.29 15.31
N THR A 201 -5.88 -8.22 14.53
CA THR A 201 -4.87 -7.16 14.57
C THR A 201 -5.18 -6.12 15.65
N PRO A 202 -4.17 -5.42 16.21
CA PRO A 202 -4.38 -4.38 17.23
C PRO A 202 -5.24 -3.19 16.75
N THR A 203 -5.15 -2.86 15.46
CA THR A 203 -5.91 -1.82 14.79
C THR A 203 -6.69 -2.38 13.60
N VAL A 204 -7.72 -1.66 13.18
CA VAL A 204 -8.51 -1.96 11.98
C VAL A 204 -8.93 -0.65 11.30
N SER A 205 -9.08 -0.70 9.98
CA SER A 205 -9.59 0.41 9.18
C SER A 205 -11.11 0.48 9.30
N HIS A 206 -11.60 1.51 9.98
CA HIS A 206 -13.00 1.77 10.26
C HIS A 206 -13.58 2.76 9.24
N MET A 207 -14.79 2.49 8.77
CA MET A 207 -15.51 3.39 7.88
C MET A 207 -16.08 4.58 8.69
N PRO A 208 -15.72 5.84 8.39
CA PRO A 208 -16.27 7.00 9.07
C PRO A 208 -17.81 7.05 8.95
N LYS A 209 -18.48 7.57 9.99
CA LYS A 209 -19.94 7.71 10.03
C LYS A 209 -20.43 8.96 9.32
#